data_AF-A0A151REM1-F1
#
_entry.id   AF-A0A151REM1-F1
#
_cell.length_a   1.000
_cell.length_b   1.000
_cell.length_c   1.000
_cell.angle_alpha   90.00
_cell.angle_beta   90.00
_cell.angle_gamma   90.00
#
_symmetry.space_group_name_H-M   'P 1'
#
loop_
_entity.id
_entity.type
_entity.pdbx_description
1 polymer ?
#
loop_
_entity_poly.entity_id
_entity_poly.type
_entity_poly.pdbx_seq_one_letter_code
_entity_poly.pdbx_strand_id
1 'polypeptide(L)'
;VFVEKILRAQPNVKKLYLLLRAKDTESATERLHNEIIGKDLFRLLKEKMGTSFDSFVSEKLNVVPGDISQEDLNLKDSILGKEICNQTDVIVNLAATTKFDERYDVALGINTLGAKHVLSFGKKCVKLKVLVHVSTG
;
A
#
# COMPACT_ATOMS: atom_id res chain seq x y z
N VAL A 1 -9.96 -5.21 3.31
CA VAL A 1 -9.78 -6.17 4.43
C VAL A 1 -8.36 -6.18 4.98
N PHE A 2 -7.32 -6.31 4.14
CA PHE A 2 -5.93 -6.43 4.61
C PHE A 2 -5.46 -5.27 5.53
N VAL A 3 -5.58 -4.02 5.06
CA VAL A 3 -5.14 -2.83 5.83
C VAL A 3 -5.83 -2.74 7.19
N GLU A 4 -7.15 -2.87 7.24
CA GLU A 4 -7.92 -2.86 8.50
C GLU A 4 -7.43 -3.95 9.47
N LYS A 5 -7.21 -5.18 8.96
CA LYS A 5 -6.79 -6.31 9.79
C LYS A 5 -5.38 -6.09 10.37
N ILE A 6 -4.47 -5.49 9.60
CA ILE A 6 -3.15 -5.11 10.12
C ILE A 6 -3.30 -4.08 11.24
N LEU A 7 -4.07 -3.01 11.00
CA LEU A 7 -4.30 -1.95 11.99
C LEU A 7 -4.95 -2.47 13.28
N ARG A 8 -5.89 -3.42 13.17
CA ARG A 8 -6.60 -3.97 14.33
C ARG A 8 -5.84 -5.07 15.07
N ALA A 9 -5.13 -5.94 14.37
CA ALA A 9 -4.58 -7.18 14.95
C ALA A 9 -3.05 -7.18 15.08
N GLN A 10 -2.32 -6.24 14.47
CA GLN A 10 -0.86 -6.22 14.46
C GLN A 10 -0.32 -4.92 15.09
N PRO A 11 -0.42 -4.75 16.43
CA PRO A 11 -0.03 -3.51 17.11
C PRO A 11 1.47 -3.18 16.95
N ASN A 12 2.29 -4.21 16.77
CA ASN A 12 3.75 -4.11 16.61
C ASN A 12 4.18 -3.56 15.24
N VAL A 13 3.27 -3.50 14.26
CA VAL A 13 3.56 -2.82 12.99
C VAL A 13 3.69 -1.33 13.29
N LYS A 14 4.90 -0.80 13.11
CA LYS A 14 5.20 0.61 13.39
C LYS A 14 4.56 1.53 12.37
N LYS A 15 4.74 1.22 11.08
CA LYS A 15 4.30 2.03 9.96
C LYS A 15 3.94 1.13 8.78
N LEU A 16 2.87 1.48 8.07
CA LEU A 16 2.41 0.85 6.85
C LEU A 16 2.50 1.87 5.72
N TYR A 17 3.38 1.64 4.76
CA TYR A 17 3.41 2.43 3.53
C TYR A 17 2.43 1.83 2.53
N LEU A 18 1.43 2.60 2.15
CA LEU A 18 0.39 2.17 1.21
C LEU A 18 0.57 2.88 -0.12
N LEU A 19 1.03 2.15 -1.13
CA LEU A 19 1.18 2.65 -2.49
C LEU A 19 -0.20 2.78 -3.16
N LEU A 20 -0.59 3.98 -3.59
CA LEU A 20 -1.82 4.25 -4.34
C LEU A 20 -1.52 4.99 -5.64
N ARG A 21 -2.19 4.58 -6.72
CA ARG A 21 -2.05 5.23 -8.03
C ARG A 21 -2.70 6.61 -8.03
N ALA A 22 -1.92 7.67 -7.89
CA ALA A 22 -2.45 9.03 -7.82
C ALA A 22 -1.48 10.03 -8.47
N LYS A 23 -2.00 11.20 -8.87
CA LYS A 23 -1.17 12.27 -9.47
C LYS A 23 -0.19 12.89 -8.45
N ASP A 24 -0.65 13.04 -7.22
CA ASP A 24 0.01 13.72 -6.10
C ASP A 24 -0.47 13.14 -4.75
N THR A 25 0.15 13.60 -3.66
CA THR A 25 -0.15 13.17 -2.29
C THR A 25 -1.56 13.53 -1.84
N GLU A 26 -2.08 14.68 -2.26
CA GLU A 26 -3.44 15.13 -1.93
C GLU A 26 -4.48 14.14 -2.49
N SER A 27 -4.35 13.82 -3.78
CA SER A 27 -5.22 12.85 -4.45
C SER A 27 -5.08 11.45 -3.86
N ALA A 28 -3.87 11.04 -3.46
CA ALA A 28 -3.65 9.77 -2.80
C ALA A 28 -4.35 9.72 -1.43
N THR A 29 -4.31 10.82 -0.69
CA THR A 29 -4.95 10.97 0.61
C THR A 29 -6.48 10.94 0.48
N GLU A 30 -7.04 11.68 -0.49
CA GLU A 30 -8.48 11.63 -0.78
C GLU A 30 -8.93 10.20 -1.13
N ARG A 31 -8.18 9.51 -2.00
CA ARG A 31 -8.46 8.10 -2.35
C ARG A 31 -8.37 7.19 -1.13
N LEU A 32 -7.37 7.37 -0.26
CA LEU A 32 -7.27 6.62 0.99
C LEU A 32 -8.52 6.80 1.85
N HIS A 33 -8.99 8.04 2.02
CA HIS A 33 -10.20 8.32 2.79
C HIS A 33 -11.44 7.72 2.15
N ASN A 34 -11.65 7.90 0.84
CA ASN A 34 -12.87 7.49 0.17
C ASN A 34 -12.94 5.98 -0.13
N GLU A 35 -11.83 5.37 -0.54
CA GLU A 35 -11.81 3.98 -1.00
C GLU A 35 -11.49 2.98 0.12
N ILE A 36 -10.83 3.42 1.20
CA ILE A 36 -10.29 2.53 2.23
C ILE A 36 -10.88 2.86 3.60
N ILE A 37 -10.52 4.01 4.19
CA ILE A 37 -10.91 4.37 5.56
C ILE A 37 -12.42 4.64 5.66
N GLY A 38 -13.03 5.17 4.60
CA GLY A 38 -14.44 5.51 4.53
C GLY A 38 -15.37 4.30 4.41
N LYS A 39 -14.84 3.10 4.15
CA LYS A 39 -15.64 1.88 4.02
C LYS A 39 -16.14 1.39 5.39
N ASP A 40 -17.32 0.78 5.41
CA ASP A 40 -17.94 0.18 6.61
C ASP A 40 -17.05 -0.84 7.30
N LEU A 41 -16.10 -1.44 6.57
CA LEU A 41 -15.08 -2.31 7.12
C LEU A 41 -14.31 -1.65 8.29
N PHE A 42 -14.08 -0.34 8.24
CA PHE A 42 -13.38 0.40 9.30
C PHE A 42 -14.31 0.87 10.42
N ARG A 43 -15.63 0.68 10.31
CA ARG A 43 -16.61 1.18 11.29
C ARG A 43 -16.31 0.70 12.70
N LEU A 44 -16.05 -0.60 12.88
CA LEU A 44 -15.73 -1.17 14.20
C LEU A 44 -14.42 -0.63 14.77
N LEU A 45 -13.41 -0.38 13.92
CA LEU A 45 -12.15 0.20 14.36
C LEU A 45 -12.35 1.67 14.76
N LYS A 46 -13.15 2.44 14.00
CA LYS A 46 -13.54 3.82 14.35
C LYS A 46 -14.30 3.88 15.66
N GLU A 47 -15.30 3.02 15.86
CA GLU A 47 -16.09 2.95 17.10
C GLU A 47 -15.21 2.61 18.31
N LYS A 48 -14.28 1.66 18.15
CA LYS A 48 -13.37 1.26 19.22
C LYS A 48 -12.39 2.37 19.62
N MET A 49 -11.92 3.16 18.65
CA MET A 49 -10.89 4.18 18.89
C MET A 49 -11.47 5.58 19.17
N GLY A 50 -12.72 5.83 18.77
CA GLY A 50 -13.39 7.12 18.94
C GLY A 50 -12.56 8.26 18.35
N THR A 51 -12.37 9.32 19.14
CA THR A 51 -11.63 10.53 18.75
C THR A 51 -10.14 10.30 18.46
N SER A 52 -9.58 9.18 18.90
CA SER A 52 -8.16 8.85 18.64
C SER A 52 -7.92 8.20 17.27
N PHE A 53 -8.98 7.84 16.54
CA PHE A 53 -8.89 7.09 15.29
C PHE A 53 -8.02 7.81 14.24
N ASP A 54 -8.27 9.09 13.99
CA ASP A 54 -7.56 9.83 12.93
C ASP A 54 -6.07 10.00 13.26
N SER A 55 -5.74 10.25 14.53
CA SER A 55 -4.34 10.31 14.98
C SER A 55 -3.65 8.96 14.86
N PHE A 56 -4.33 7.88 15.25
CA PHE A 56 -3.79 6.53 15.13
C PHE A 56 -3.54 6.13 13.68
N VAL A 57 -4.48 6.41 12.77
CA VAL A 57 -4.30 6.12 11.35
C VAL A 57 -3.17 6.96 10.77
N SER A 58 -3.09 8.24 11.10
CA SER A 58 -2.01 9.12 10.59
C SER A 58 -0.63 8.71 11.09
N GLU A 59 -0.53 8.16 12.30
CA GLU A 59 0.73 7.62 12.84
C GLU A 59 1.13 6.30 12.15
N LYS A 60 0.16 5.40 11.96
CA LYS A 60 0.40 4.04 11.45
C LYS A 60 0.44 3.95 9.94
N LEU A 61 -0.27 4.80 9.21
CA LEU A 61 -0.50 4.67 7.78
C LEU A 61 0.09 5.87 7.03
N ASN A 62 0.99 5.59 6.10
CA ASN A 62 1.53 6.61 5.20
C ASN A 62 1.16 6.27 3.77
N VAL A 63 0.33 7.10 3.16
CA VAL A 63 -0.05 6.93 1.76
C VAL A 63 1.05 7.45 0.85
N VAL A 64 1.39 6.68 -0.18
CA VAL A 64 2.47 6.99 -1.10
C VAL A 64 1.91 6.98 -2.52
N PRO A 65 1.89 8.12 -3.24
CA PRO A 65 1.50 8.12 -4.64
C PRO A 65 2.54 7.35 -5.47
N GLY A 66 2.11 6.35 -6.22
CA GLY A 66 2.98 5.58 -7.10
C GLY A 66 2.23 4.54 -7.94
N ASP A 67 2.96 3.87 -8.83
CA ASP A 67 2.42 2.96 -9.83
C ASP A 67 3.35 1.76 -10.00
N ILE A 68 2.87 0.56 -9.65
CA ILE A 68 3.68 -0.66 -9.74
C ILE A 68 4.04 -1.03 -11.18
N SER A 69 3.29 -0.55 -12.18
CA SER A 69 3.57 -0.82 -13.59
C SER A 69 4.84 -0.11 -14.09
N GLN A 70 5.45 0.75 -13.28
CA GLN A 70 6.63 1.53 -13.61
C GLN A 70 7.83 1.13 -12.76
N GLU A 71 9.03 1.41 -13.26
CA GLU A 71 10.27 1.26 -12.49
C GLU A 71 10.23 2.11 -11.22
N ASP A 72 10.90 1.61 -10.17
CA ASP A 72 10.93 2.24 -8.85
C ASP A 72 9.55 2.64 -8.31
N LEU A 73 8.52 1.90 -8.73
CA LEU A 73 7.12 2.09 -8.35
C LEU A 73 6.59 3.50 -8.66
N ASN A 74 7.19 4.19 -9.62
CA ASN A 74 6.90 5.59 -9.96
C ASN A 74 7.01 6.56 -8.75
N LEU A 75 7.91 6.28 -7.81
CA LEU A 75 8.15 7.16 -6.67
C LEU A 75 8.89 8.42 -7.13
N LYS A 76 8.16 9.53 -7.26
CA LYS A 76 8.71 10.82 -7.70
C LYS A 76 9.70 11.41 -6.69
N ASP A 77 9.47 11.17 -5.41
CA ASP A 77 10.33 11.64 -4.33
C ASP A 77 11.41 10.58 -4.00
N SER A 78 12.64 10.86 -4.45
CA SER A 78 13.79 9.97 -4.23
C SER A 78 14.21 9.85 -2.75
N ILE A 79 13.96 10.88 -1.94
CA ILE A 79 14.28 10.87 -0.50
C ILE A 79 13.28 9.94 0.19
N LEU A 80 11.99 10.11 -0.08
CA LEU A 80 10.93 9.25 0.42
C LEU A 80 11.14 7.79 -0.03
N GLY A 81 11.49 7.56 -1.30
CA GLY A 81 11.77 6.22 -1.82
C GLY A 81 12.90 5.52 -1.07
N LYS A 82 13.99 6.24 -0.76
CA LYS A 82 15.09 5.72 0.08
C LYS A 82 14.65 5.45 1.51
N GLU A 83 13.84 6.34 2.11
CA GLU A 83 13.29 6.13 3.46
C GLU A 83 12.46 4.85 3.52
N ILE A 84 11.49 4.70 2.62
CA ILE A 84 10.62 3.52 2.53
C ILE A 84 11.51 2.27 2.45
N CYS A 85 12.48 2.28 1.54
CA CYS A 85 13.30 1.10 1.31
C CYS A 85 14.21 0.76 2.51
N ASN A 86 14.72 1.76 3.24
CA ASN A 86 15.54 1.56 4.44
C ASN A 86 14.75 1.17 5.69
N GLN A 87 13.42 1.36 5.69
CA GLN A 87 12.54 1.05 6.81
C GLN A 87 11.66 -0.17 6.59
N THR A 88 11.60 -0.71 5.36
CA THR A 88 10.70 -1.81 5.03
C THR A 88 11.27 -3.17 5.43
N ASP A 89 10.63 -3.85 6.38
CA ASP A 89 10.89 -5.24 6.76
C ASP A 89 10.12 -6.25 5.89
N VAL A 90 8.91 -5.88 5.44
CA VAL A 90 8.00 -6.77 4.71
C VAL A 90 7.34 -6.02 3.57
N ILE A 91 7.36 -6.60 2.37
CA ILE A 91 6.59 -6.13 1.22
C ILE A 91 5.47 -7.14 0.95
N VAL A 92 4.24 -6.64 0.85
CA VAL A 92 3.09 -7.46 0.46
C VAL A 92 2.53 -6.90 -0.84
N ASN A 93 2.80 -7.61 -1.94
CA ASN A 93 2.23 -7.33 -3.25
C ASN A 93 0.93 -8.12 -3.40
N LEU A 94 -0.20 -7.47 -3.14
CA LEU A 94 -1.52 -8.02 -3.38
C LEU A 94 -1.89 -7.78 -4.86
N ALA A 95 -1.22 -8.49 -5.77
CA ALA A 95 -1.48 -8.42 -7.20
C ALA A 95 -2.74 -9.24 -7.53
N ALA A 96 -3.91 -8.66 -7.25
CA ALA A 96 -5.16 -9.10 -7.84
C ALA A 96 -6.04 -7.87 -8.04
N THR A 97 -6.20 -7.45 -9.29
CA THR A 97 -7.35 -6.65 -9.69
C THR A 97 -8.59 -7.53 -9.50
N THR A 98 -9.20 -7.54 -8.32
CA THR A 98 -10.51 -8.18 -8.13
C THR A 98 -11.65 -7.30 -8.67
N LYS A 99 -11.34 -6.15 -9.29
CA LYS A 99 -12.30 -5.35 -10.04
C LYS A 99 -12.41 -5.94 -11.45
N PHE A 100 -13.49 -6.67 -11.67
CA PHE A 100 -13.96 -7.23 -12.94
C PHE A 100 -14.19 -6.19 -14.08
N ASP A 101 -13.70 -4.96 -13.96
CA ASP A 101 -14.11 -3.83 -14.80
C ASP A 101 -12.94 -2.93 -15.29
N GLU A 102 -11.71 -3.44 -15.26
CA GLU A 102 -10.59 -2.81 -15.97
C GLU A 102 -10.20 -3.67 -17.17
N ARG A 103 -10.05 -3.00 -18.33
CA ARG A 103 -9.72 -3.62 -19.62
C ARG A 103 -8.48 -4.52 -19.50
N TYR A 104 -8.51 -5.63 -20.26
CA TYR A 104 -7.54 -6.73 -20.25
C TYR A 104 -6.06 -6.32 -20.40
N ASP A 105 -5.78 -5.14 -20.96
CA ASP A 105 -4.45 -4.56 -21.13
C ASP A 105 -3.81 -4.10 -19.80
N VAL A 106 -4.62 -3.64 -18.85
CA VAL A 106 -4.17 -3.21 -17.50
C VAL A 106 -3.78 -4.41 -16.63
N ALA A 107 -4.46 -5.55 -16.80
CA ALA A 107 -4.22 -6.77 -16.03
C ALA A 107 -2.84 -7.41 -16.35
N LEU A 108 -2.39 -7.38 -17.61
CA LEU A 108 -1.13 -8.02 -18.01
C LEU A 108 0.11 -7.27 -17.47
N GLY A 109 0.07 -5.93 -17.50
CA GLY A 109 1.16 -5.07 -17.01
C GLY A 109 1.31 -5.06 -15.49
N ILE A 110 0.20 -5.06 -14.75
CA ILE A 110 0.19 -5.08 -13.28
C ILE A 110 0.64 -6.45 -12.74
N ASN A 111 0.21 -7.55 -13.38
CA ASN A 111 0.46 -8.88 -12.84
C ASN A 111 1.89 -9.38 -13.10
N THR A 112 2.47 -9.09 -14.28
CA THR A 112 3.82 -9.60 -14.63
C THR A 112 4.92 -8.57 -14.37
N LEU A 113 4.80 -7.36 -14.95
CA LEU A 113 5.80 -6.32 -14.78
C LEU A 113 5.71 -5.66 -13.40
N GLY A 114 4.50 -5.51 -12.84
CA GLY A 114 4.32 -5.01 -11.49
C GLY A 114 5.02 -5.87 -10.43
N ALA A 115 4.89 -7.20 -10.52
CA ALA A 115 5.63 -8.11 -9.65
C ALA A 115 7.15 -7.96 -9.79
N LYS A 116 7.65 -7.82 -11.03
CA LYS A 116 9.07 -7.56 -11.30
C LYS A 116 9.55 -6.25 -10.70
N HIS A 117 8.82 -5.15 -10.86
CA HIS A 117 9.20 -3.85 -10.30
C HIS A 117 9.19 -3.85 -8.78
N VAL A 118 8.18 -4.48 -8.16
CA VAL A 118 8.14 -4.65 -6.71
C VAL A 118 9.32 -5.49 -6.20
N LEU A 119 9.69 -6.56 -6.91
CA LEU A 119 10.88 -7.34 -6.58
C LEU A 119 12.17 -6.51 -6.74
N SER A 120 12.30 -5.76 -7.83
CA SER A 120 13.45 -4.88 -8.06
C SER A 120 13.59 -3.80 -6.99
N PHE A 121 12.48 -3.19 -6.58
CA PHE A 121 12.45 -2.26 -5.46
C PHE A 121 12.86 -2.97 -4.16
N GLY A 122 12.25 -4.12 -3.86
CA GLY A 122 12.55 -4.90 -2.67
C GLY A 122 14.01 -5.31 -2.55
N LYS A 123 14.69 -5.63 -3.66
CA LYS A 123 16.13 -5.92 -3.68
C LYS A 123 17.02 -4.76 -3.23
N LYS A 124 16.54 -3.52 -3.33
CA LYS A 124 17.25 -2.33 -2.84
C LYS A 124 17.09 -2.15 -1.32
N CYS A 125 16.16 -2.87 -0.70
CA CYS A 125 15.73 -2.63 0.68
C CYS A 125 16.50 -3.51 1.65
N VAL A 126 17.49 -2.91 2.31
CA VAL A 126 18.49 -3.60 3.14
C VAL A 126 17.91 -4.34 4.35
N LYS A 127 16.71 -3.98 4.82
CA LYS A 127 16.03 -4.63 5.95
C LYS A 127 14.95 -5.62 5.53
N LEU A 128 14.71 -5.78 4.23
CA LEU A 128 13.64 -6.63 3.73
C LEU A 128 13.89 -8.08 4.14
N LYS A 129 12.97 -8.65 4.93
CA LYS A 129 12.99 -10.04 5.38
C LYS A 129 12.11 -10.91 4.52
N VAL A 130 10.96 -10.38 4.10
CA VAL A 130 9.95 -11.14 3.38
C VAL A 130 9.30 -10.29 2.29
N LEU A 131 9.19 -10.84 1.09
CA LEU A 131 8.33 -10.34 0.03
C LEU A 131 7.25 -11.39 -0.23
N VAL A 132 5.99 -11.04 0.03
CA VAL A 132 4.83 -11.88 -0.26
C VAL A 132 4.18 -11.35 -1.53
N HIS A 133 4.13 -12.19 -2.57
CA HIS A 133 3.33 -11.92 -3.77
C HIS A 133 2.11 -12.83 -3.73
N VAL A 134 0.93 -12.23 -3.73
CA VAL A 134 -0.34 -12.96 -3.83
C VAL A 134 -0.76 -12.91 -5.28
N SER A 135 -0.85 -14.09 -5.90
CA SER A 135 -1.35 -14.30 -7.27
C SER A 135 -2.65 -15.10 -7.22
N THR A 136 -3.49 -14.94 -8.25
CA THR A 136 -4.69 -15.76 -8.46
C THR A 136 -4.38 -16.83 -9.51
N GLY A 137 -4.69 -18.09 -9.20
CA GLY A 137 -4.63 -19.21 -10.16
C GLY A 137 -5.95 -19.46 -10.85
#